data_AF-A0A7S2LFL7-F1
#
_entry.id   AF-A0A7S2LFL7-F1
#
_cell.length_a   1.000
_cell.length_b   1.000
_cell.length_c   1.000
_cell.angle_alpha   90.00
_cell.angle_beta   90.00
_cell.angle_gamma   90.00
#
_symmetry.space_group_name_H-M   'P 1'
#
loop_
_entity.id
_entity.type
_entity.pdbx_description
1 polymer ?
#
loop_
_entity_poly.entity_id
_entity_poly.type
_entity_poly.pdbx_seq_one_letter_code
_entity_poly.pdbx_strand_id
1 'polypeptide(L)'
;IKATRFKFLVAKFADARVKLTSELLAGVRIVKAYGWELAFAKEVSRLRGEETRQLRKFMLCFSAVVPIIFVAPVFLAVTTFSIYTALGNQLRASTVFTAISLMNVLRMPIALMPFGLSELERIRVSMTRLQMMLAADEIGTFRSHAATVDKSADSKTQVVAMCIHNAEFGFPLESDGGPEGVGKGKGRGKGRGKNTGKRRQCCSCLRRTSTAPTLVFPESIDKASDDDQDANVVEVKRGGEGVKFKRVLRVDKLEVAPGGLTIVVGPVGSGKSSLLAALLGDAEELCDTRRRMLSGNGCVAYCAQVPWIINATVQQNVRYALDTEQDPALAAEGEGWYNTVLDKCCLNEDLKLLPGGDQTEIGER
;
A
#
# COMPACT_ATOMS: atom_id res chain seq x y z
N ILE A 1 -4.21 4.99 -31.84
CA ILE A 1 -5.04 5.83 -30.93
C ILE A 1 -6.31 5.11 -30.47
N LYS A 2 -7.26 4.72 -31.34
CA LYS A 2 -8.52 4.04 -30.90
C LYS A 2 -8.30 2.65 -30.28
N ALA A 3 -7.38 1.84 -30.82
CA ALA A 3 -7.08 0.49 -30.29
C ALA A 3 -6.48 0.51 -28.87
N THR A 4 -5.59 1.45 -28.59
CA THR A 4 -4.98 1.66 -27.27
C THR A 4 -6.03 2.03 -26.23
N ARG A 5 -7.00 2.87 -26.60
CA ARG A 5 -8.13 3.24 -25.73
C ARG A 5 -8.99 2.04 -25.34
N PHE A 6 -9.23 1.10 -26.27
CA PHE A 6 -9.97 -0.12 -25.95
C PHE A 6 -9.18 -1.01 -24.96
N LYS A 7 -7.87 -1.19 -25.18
CA LYS A 7 -7.02 -1.95 -24.25
C LYS A 7 -7.00 -1.33 -22.85
N PHE A 8 -6.90 0.00 -22.75
CA PHE A 8 -6.96 0.71 -21.47
C PHE A 8 -8.29 0.52 -20.74
N LEU A 9 -9.42 0.62 -21.46
CA LEU A 9 -10.74 0.39 -20.87
C LEU A 9 -10.92 -1.06 -20.41
N VAL A 10 -10.43 -2.04 -21.19
CA VAL A 10 -10.43 -3.46 -20.79
C VAL A 10 -9.64 -3.65 -19.50
N ALA A 11 -8.42 -3.11 -19.41
CA ALA A 11 -7.61 -3.19 -18.19
C ALA A 11 -8.34 -2.58 -16.99
N LYS A 12 -8.94 -1.38 -17.15
CA LYS A 12 -9.70 -0.72 -16.09
C LYS A 12 -10.86 -1.58 -15.55
N PHE A 13 -11.64 -2.21 -16.43
CA PHE A 13 -12.76 -3.07 -15.99
C PHE A 13 -12.27 -4.42 -15.43
N ALA A 14 -11.18 -4.97 -15.98
CA ALA A 14 -10.56 -6.18 -15.46
C ALA A 14 -10.01 -5.96 -14.04
N ASP A 15 -9.30 -4.86 -13.78
CA ASP A 15 -8.76 -4.51 -12.47
C ASP A 15 -9.90 -4.32 -11.45
N ALA A 16 -10.95 -3.59 -11.83
CA ALA A 16 -12.13 -3.41 -10.97
C ALA A 16 -12.82 -4.75 -10.65
N ARG A 17 -12.90 -5.67 -11.63
CA ARG A 17 -13.46 -7.01 -11.42
C ARG A 17 -12.59 -7.81 -10.48
N VAL A 18 -11.27 -7.85 -10.69
CA VAL A 18 -10.32 -8.59 -9.85
C VAL A 18 -10.37 -8.08 -8.41
N LYS A 19 -10.39 -6.75 -8.22
CA LYS A 19 -10.55 -6.13 -6.90
C LYS A 19 -11.85 -6.56 -6.22
N LEU A 20 -12.99 -6.42 -6.90
CA LEU A 20 -14.29 -6.82 -6.34
C LEU A 20 -14.36 -8.32 -6.01
N THR A 21 -13.78 -9.18 -6.85
CA THR A 21 -13.73 -10.61 -6.57
C THR A 21 -12.82 -10.95 -5.40
N SER A 22 -11.72 -10.22 -5.23
CA SER A 22 -10.83 -10.38 -4.07
C SER A 22 -11.54 -9.98 -2.77
N GLU A 23 -12.19 -8.80 -2.76
CA GLU A 23 -12.99 -8.33 -1.62
C GLU A 23 -14.12 -9.31 -1.26
N LEU A 24 -14.78 -9.89 -2.27
CA LEU A 24 -15.81 -10.90 -2.06
C LEU A 24 -15.28 -12.20 -1.44
N LEU A 25 -14.13 -12.69 -1.91
CA LEU A 25 -13.53 -13.93 -1.41
C LEU A 25 -13.06 -13.76 0.04
N ALA A 26 -12.40 -12.63 0.35
CA ALA A 26 -12.02 -12.27 1.70
C ALA A 26 -13.25 -12.19 2.63
N GLY A 27 -14.36 -11.64 2.13
CA GLY A 27 -15.62 -11.46 2.86
C GLY A 27 -16.62 -12.61 2.77
N VAL A 28 -16.26 -13.79 2.23
CA VAL A 28 -17.25 -14.80 1.79
C VAL A 28 -18.21 -15.25 2.90
N ARG A 29 -17.74 -15.36 4.15
CA ARG A 29 -18.57 -15.76 5.29
C ARG A 29 -19.66 -14.75 5.58
N ILE A 30 -19.35 -13.46 5.51
CA ILE A 30 -20.30 -12.35 5.72
C ILE A 30 -21.30 -12.33 4.56
N VAL A 31 -20.82 -12.44 3.32
CA VAL A 31 -21.67 -12.47 2.12
C VAL A 31 -22.70 -13.61 2.21
N LYS A 32 -22.28 -14.80 2.66
CA LYS A 32 -23.17 -15.94 2.90
C LYS A 32 -24.16 -15.70 4.03
N ALA A 33 -23.71 -15.16 5.16
CA ALA A 33 -24.56 -14.88 6.31
C ALA A 33 -25.72 -13.91 5.98
N TYR A 34 -25.47 -12.92 5.12
CA TYR A 34 -26.47 -11.95 4.69
C TYR A 34 -27.23 -12.35 3.40
N GLY A 35 -26.88 -13.46 2.75
CA GLY A 35 -27.50 -13.90 1.49
C GLY A 35 -27.23 -12.96 0.31
N TRP A 36 -26.11 -12.24 0.30
CA TRP A 36 -25.78 -11.23 -0.72
C TRP A 36 -25.15 -11.81 -2.01
N GLU A 37 -25.10 -13.13 -2.15
CA GLU A 37 -24.45 -13.82 -3.26
C GLU A 37 -24.95 -13.35 -4.63
N LEU A 38 -26.28 -13.22 -4.80
CA LEU A 38 -26.89 -12.77 -6.06
C LEU A 38 -26.59 -11.30 -6.37
N ALA A 39 -26.52 -10.45 -5.35
CA ALA A 39 -26.22 -9.02 -5.53
C ALA A 39 -24.79 -8.83 -6.04
N PHE A 40 -23.82 -9.50 -5.41
CA PHE A 40 -22.44 -9.48 -5.87
C PHE A 40 -22.24 -10.17 -7.21
N ALA A 41 -22.90 -11.32 -7.45
CA ALA A 41 -22.83 -12.02 -8.74
C ALA A 41 -23.30 -11.11 -9.89
N LYS A 42 -24.41 -10.39 -9.69
CA LYS A 42 -24.93 -9.43 -10.68
C LYS A 42 -23.92 -8.32 -10.98
N GLU A 43 -23.24 -7.80 -9.96
CA GLU A 43 -22.25 -6.73 -10.14
C GLU A 43 -20.98 -7.22 -10.86
N VAL A 44 -20.49 -8.42 -10.51
CA VAL A 44 -19.38 -9.06 -11.24
C VAL A 44 -19.76 -9.33 -12.69
N SER A 45 -20.97 -9.83 -12.96
CA SER A 45 -21.48 -10.03 -14.33
C SER A 45 -21.59 -8.71 -15.10
N ARG A 46 -21.97 -7.61 -14.44
CA ARG A 46 -22.03 -6.28 -15.05
C ARG A 46 -20.64 -5.83 -15.51
N LEU A 47 -19.63 -5.95 -14.65
CA LEU A 47 -18.24 -5.61 -14.98
C LEU A 47 -17.70 -6.49 -16.13
N ARG A 48 -17.94 -7.81 -16.07
CA ARG A 48 -17.54 -8.75 -17.12
C ARG A 48 -18.23 -8.47 -18.46
N GLY A 49 -19.49 -8.04 -18.42
CA GLY A 49 -20.24 -7.65 -19.62
C GLY A 49 -19.59 -6.46 -20.33
N GLU A 50 -19.16 -5.44 -19.58
CA GLU A 50 -18.48 -4.28 -20.16
C GLU A 50 -17.06 -4.63 -20.62
N GLU A 51 -16.31 -5.43 -19.88
CA GLU A 51 -15.00 -5.98 -20.29
C GLU A 51 -15.11 -6.70 -21.64
N THR A 52 -16.05 -7.65 -21.75
CA THR A 52 -16.29 -8.44 -22.96
C THR A 52 -16.75 -7.56 -24.13
N ARG A 53 -17.55 -6.51 -23.86
CA ARG A 53 -17.99 -5.55 -24.88
C ARG A 53 -16.82 -4.78 -25.47
N GLN A 54 -15.88 -4.33 -24.64
CA GLN A 54 -14.69 -3.61 -25.08
C GLN A 54 -13.72 -4.56 -25.81
N LEU A 55 -13.54 -5.78 -25.31
CA LEU A 55 -12.79 -6.83 -26.01
C LEU A 55 -13.37 -7.14 -27.39
N ARG A 56 -14.70 -7.26 -27.51
CA ARG A 56 -15.35 -7.51 -28.81
C ARG A 56 -15.11 -6.37 -29.80
N LYS A 57 -15.22 -5.11 -29.36
CA LYS A 57 -14.91 -3.94 -30.20
C LYS A 57 -13.45 -3.96 -30.65
N PHE A 58 -12.52 -4.29 -29.75
CA PHE A 58 -11.10 -4.44 -30.08
C PHE A 58 -10.88 -5.55 -31.12
N MET A 59 -11.43 -6.74 -30.90
CA MET A 59 -11.30 -7.88 -31.82
C MET A 59 -11.91 -7.57 -33.19
N LEU A 60 -13.04 -6.86 -33.25
CA LEU A 60 -13.65 -6.44 -34.51
C LEU A 60 -12.75 -5.46 -35.28
N CYS A 61 -12.19 -4.46 -34.60
CA CYS A 61 -11.22 -3.56 -35.22
C CYS A 61 -9.96 -4.30 -35.69
N PHE A 62 -9.45 -5.22 -34.89
CA PHE A 62 -8.26 -6.01 -35.22
C PHE A 62 -8.51 -6.91 -36.44
N SER A 63 -9.65 -7.60 -36.46
CA SER A 63 -10.07 -8.45 -37.58
C SER A 63 -10.25 -7.67 -38.88
N ALA A 64 -10.58 -6.37 -38.83
CA ALA A 64 -10.65 -5.53 -40.02
C ALA A 64 -9.25 -5.12 -40.54
N VAL A 65 -8.25 -5.01 -39.66
CA VAL A 65 -6.89 -4.56 -40.01
C VAL A 65 -6.02 -5.69 -40.56
N VAL A 66 -6.15 -6.92 -40.03
CA VAL A 66 -5.29 -8.04 -40.43
C VAL A 66 -5.35 -8.34 -41.94
N PRO A 67 -6.52 -8.44 -42.60
CA PRO A 67 -6.59 -8.72 -44.04
C PRO A 67 -5.91 -7.66 -44.90
N ILE A 68 -5.91 -6.40 -44.46
CA ILE A 68 -5.28 -5.29 -45.18
C ILE A 68 -3.78 -5.56 -45.35
N ILE A 69 -3.12 -6.14 -44.35
CA ILE A 69 -1.69 -6.49 -44.39
C ILE A 69 -1.39 -7.61 -45.40
N PHE A 70 -2.35 -8.51 -45.66
CA PHE A 70 -2.20 -9.57 -46.67
C PHE A 70 -2.47 -9.06 -48.08
N VAL A 71 -3.40 -8.11 -48.24
CA VAL A 71 -3.84 -7.59 -49.54
C VAL A 71 -2.96 -6.45 -50.05
N ALA A 72 -2.41 -5.60 -49.17
CA ALA A 72 -1.56 -4.46 -49.53
C ALA A 72 -0.38 -4.78 -50.49
N PRO A 73 0.43 -5.85 -50.32
CA PRO A 73 1.55 -6.11 -51.22
C PRO A 73 1.11 -6.53 -52.64
N VAL A 74 -0.05 -7.18 -52.78
CA VAL A 74 -0.61 -7.51 -54.10
C VAL A 74 -1.00 -6.22 -54.83
N PHE A 75 -1.66 -5.30 -54.13
CA PHE A 75 -1.99 -3.98 -54.68
C PHE A 75 -0.74 -3.17 -55.01
N LEU A 76 0.28 -3.19 -54.16
CA LEU A 76 1.57 -2.53 -54.40
C LEU A 76 2.27 -3.09 -55.64
N ALA A 77 2.29 -4.41 -55.81
CA ALA A 77 2.87 -5.05 -56.98
C ALA A 77 2.13 -4.66 -58.26
N VAL A 78 0.80 -4.74 -58.27
CA VAL A 78 -0.03 -4.36 -59.43
C VAL A 78 0.19 -2.91 -59.80
N THR A 79 0.08 -1.98 -58.84
CA THR A 79 0.27 -0.55 -59.11
C THR A 79 1.67 -0.22 -59.60
N THR A 80 2.70 -0.83 -59.02
CA THR A 80 4.10 -0.59 -59.41
C THR A 80 4.38 -1.08 -60.83
N PHE A 81 3.92 -2.29 -61.18
CA PHE A 81 4.10 -2.81 -62.54
C PHE A 81 3.24 -2.08 -63.57
N SER A 82 2.01 -1.67 -63.23
CA SER A 82 1.16 -0.86 -64.10
C SER A 82 1.80 0.49 -64.44
N ILE A 83 2.37 1.19 -63.45
CA ILE A 83 3.08 2.45 -63.67
C ILE A 83 4.35 2.22 -64.50
N TYR A 84 5.11 1.16 -64.20
CA TYR A 84 6.33 0.82 -64.94
C TYR A 84 6.07 0.55 -66.43
N THR A 85 4.96 -0.12 -66.76
CA THR A 85 4.53 -0.31 -68.15
C THR A 85 4.05 0.96 -68.81
N ALA A 86 3.37 1.85 -68.07
CA ALA A 86 2.87 3.12 -68.60
C ALA A 86 4.02 4.07 -69.00
N LEU A 87 5.18 3.93 -68.36
CA LEU A 87 6.41 4.65 -68.70
C LEU A 87 7.15 4.10 -69.94
N GLY A 88 6.61 3.07 -70.61
CA GLY A 88 7.16 2.52 -71.85
C GLY A 88 8.29 1.50 -71.66
N ASN A 89 8.54 1.04 -70.42
CA ASN A 89 9.56 0.02 -70.15
C ASN A 89 9.07 -1.40 -70.44
N GLN A 90 9.98 -2.29 -70.85
CA GLN A 90 9.65 -3.70 -71.11
C GLN A 90 9.69 -4.54 -69.81
N LEU A 91 8.61 -5.26 -69.52
CA LEU A 91 8.54 -6.21 -68.41
C LEU A 91 9.28 -7.52 -68.77
N ARG A 92 10.52 -7.66 -68.30
CA ARG A 92 11.26 -8.92 -68.36
C ARG A 92 10.90 -9.79 -67.14
N ALA A 93 10.74 -11.09 -67.34
CA ALA A 93 10.43 -12.03 -66.24
C ALA A 93 11.40 -11.90 -65.05
N SER A 94 12.69 -11.68 -65.31
CA SER A 94 13.71 -11.53 -64.27
C SER A 94 13.49 -10.34 -63.33
N THR A 95 13.01 -9.20 -63.85
CA THR A 95 12.76 -8.02 -63.00
C THR A 95 11.47 -8.16 -62.20
N VAL A 96 10.44 -8.77 -62.80
CA VAL A 96 9.15 -9.04 -62.14
C VAL A 96 9.32 -10.02 -60.97
N PHE A 97 9.97 -11.16 -61.18
CA PHE A 97 10.17 -12.16 -60.12
C PHE A 97 11.08 -11.63 -58.99
N THR A 98 12.11 -10.85 -59.32
CA THR A 98 12.99 -10.24 -58.31
C THR A 98 12.25 -9.20 -57.47
N ALA A 99 11.45 -8.34 -58.10
CA ALA A 99 10.66 -7.31 -57.40
C ALA A 99 9.58 -7.92 -56.49
N ILE A 100 8.84 -8.93 -56.95
CA ILE A 100 7.85 -9.64 -56.12
C ILE A 100 8.52 -10.30 -54.91
N SER A 101 9.70 -10.92 -55.12
CA SER A 101 10.46 -11.55 -54.03
C SER A 101 10.90 -10.52 -52.98
N LEU A 102 11.40 -9.36 -53.40
CA LEU A 102 11.79 -8.27 -52.51
C LEU A 102 10.60 -7.69 -51.73
N MET A 103 9.44 -7.51 -52.40
CA MET A 103 8.20 -7.05 -51.75
C MET A 103 7.72 -8.05 -50.68
N ASN A 104 7.86 -9.36 -50.92
CA ASN A 104 7.50 -10.39 -49.95
C ASN A 104 8.44 -10.42 -48.73
N VAL A 105 9.73 -10.17 -48.91
CA VAL A 105 10.69 -10.09 -47.79
C VAL A 105 10.42 -8.89 -46.89
N LEU A 106 10.11 -7.72 -47.46
CA LEU A 106 9.80 -6.49 -46.72
C LEU A 106 8.48 -6.55 -45.93
N ARG A 107 7.63 -7.54 -46.21
CA ARG A 107 6.32 -7.70 -45.60
C ARG A 107 6.37 -7.86 -44.08
N MET A 108 7.20 -8.79 -43.61
CA MET A 108 7.27 -9.11 -42.18
C MET A 108 7.78 -7.93 -41.33
N PRO A 109 8.88 -7.25 -41.69
CA PRO A 109 9.36 -6.07 -40.95
C PRO A 109 8.32 -4.94 -40.87
N ILE A 110 7.64 -4.64 -41.98
CA ILE A 110 6.61 -3.58 -42.02
C ILE A 110 5.40 -3.96 -41.16
N ALA A 111 4.98 -5.23 -41.20
CA ALA A 111 3.88 -5.71 -40.38
C ALA A 111 4.22 -5.71 -38.88
N LEU A 112 5.48 -5.97 -38.51
CA LEU A 112 5.94 -6.02 -37.11
C LEU A 112 6.16 -4.63 -36.49
N MET A 113 6.53 -3.62 -37.28
CA MET A 113 6.90 -2.29 -36.79
C MET A 113 5.81 -1.60 -35.92
N PRO A 114 4.51 -1.61 -36.28
CA PRO A 114 3.46 -1.04 -35.43
C PRO A 114 3.28 -1.77 -34.09
N PHE A 115 3.56 -3.08 -34.05
CA PHE A 115 3.54 -3.86 -32.81
C PHE A 115 4.71 -3.45 -31.91
N GLY A 116 5.92 -3.33 -32.46
CA GLY A 116 7.09 -2.84 -31.73
C GLY A 116 6.85 -1.46 -31.10
N LEU A 117 6.31 -0.50 -31.88
CA LEU A 117 5.95 0.82 -31.37
C LEU A 117 4.90 0.76 -30.24
N SER A 118 3.92 -0.13 -30.38
CA SER A 118 2.88 -0.31 -29.34
C SER A 118 3.45 -0.88 -28.04
N GLU A 119 4.48 -1.73 -28.12
CA GLU A 119 5.14 -2.29 -26.93
C GLU A 119 6.10 -1.28 -26.29
N LEU A 120 6.76 -0.41 -27.07
CA LEU A 120 7.54 0.71 -26.52
C LEU A 120 6.70 1.65 -25.66
N GLU A 121 5.46 1.93 -26.06
CA GLU A 121 4.51 2.71 -25.24
C GLU A 121 4.19 2.03 -23.90
N ARG A 122 4.02 0.70 -23.90
CA ARG A 122 3.79 -0.04 -22.65
C ARG A 122 5.01 -0.05 -21.75
N ILE A 123 6.19 -0.24 -22.33
CA ILE A 123 7.46 -0.18 -21.60
C ILE A 123 7.63 1.21 -20.97
N ARG A 124 7.35 2.28 -21.72
CA ARG A 124 7.40 3.65 -21.21
C ARG A 124 6.52 3.83 -19.98
N VAL A 125 5.23 3.48 -20.07
CA VAL A 125 4.29 3.62 -18.94
C VAL A 125 4.70 2.73 -17.76
N SER A 126 5.19 1.52 -18.02
CA SER A 126 5.68 0.62 -16.97
C SER A 126 6.91 1.19 -16.27
N MET A 127 7.85 1.75 -17.03
CA MET A 127 9.07 2.35 -16.50
C MET A 127 8.75 3.59 -15.67
N THR A 128 7.78 4.42 -16.08
CA THR A 128 7.33 5.56 -15.28
C THR A 128 6.74 5.11 -13.95
N ARG A 129 5.95 4.03 -13.93
CA ARG A 129 5.40 3.48 -12.67
C ARG A 129 6.50 2.92 -11.76
N LEU A 130 7.47 2.20 -12.31
CA LEU A 130 8.63 1.73 -11.54
C LEU A 130 9.45 2.89 -10.99
N GLN A 131 9.68 3.94 -11.78
CA GLN A 131 10.38 5.13 -11.33
C GLN A 131 9.64 5.83 -10.19
N MET A 132 8.31 5.97 -10.27
CA MET A 132 7.51 6.54 -9.18
C MET A 132 7.61 5.70 -7.90
N MET A 133 7.58 4.37 -8.00
CA MET A 133 7.75 3.48 -6.84
C MET A 133 9.14 3.60 -6.23
N LEU A 134 10.19 3.59 -7.06
CA LEU A 134 11.58 3.63 -6.59
C LEU A 134 11.99 5.03 -6.08
N ALA A 135 11.29 6.08 -6.52
CA ALA A 135 11.49 7.44 -6.05
C ALA A 135 10.53 7.83 -4.91
N ALA A 136 9.68 6.91 -4.44
CA ALA A 136 8.81 7.17 -3.31
C ALA A 136 9.64 7.40 -2.04
N ASP A 137 9.10 8.22 -1.13
CA ASP A 137 9.79 8.57 0.11
C ASP A 137 10.11 7.32 0.95
N GLU A 138 11.37 7.20 1.35
CA GLU A 138 11.81 6.15 2.26
C GLU A 138 11.49 6.54 3.71
N ILE A 139 10.97 5.59 4.48
CA ILE A 139 10.87 5.76 5.94
C ILE A 139 12.30 5.92 6.46
N GLY A 140 12.57 7.03 7.15
CA GLY A 140 13.89 7.27 7.74
C GLY A 140 14.30 6.07 8.58
N THR A 141 15.51 5.54 8.34
CA THR A 141 16.03 4.38 9.07
C THR A 141 15.79 4.58 10.56
N PHE A 142 15.28 3.56 11.25
CA PHE A 142 15.13 3.54 12.71
C PHE A 142 16.50 3.80 13.34
N ARG A 143 16.84 5.08 13.51
CA ARG A 143 18.08 5.47 14.15
C ARG A 143 17.82 5.36 15.64
N SER A 144 18.09 4.18 16.19
CA SER A 144 18.58 4.10 17.56
C SER A 144 19.85 4.94 17.59
N HIS A 145 19.71 6.24 17.84
CA HIS A 145 20.86 7.00 18.27
C HIS A 145 21.28 6.33 19.57
N ALA A 146 22.41 5.62 19.54
CA ALA A 146 23.18 5.34 20.74
C ALA A 146 23.54 6.70 21.31
N ALA A 147 22.61 7.31 22.04
CA ALA A 147 22.85 8.54 22.73
C ALA A 147 23.79 8.18 23.87
N THR A 148 25.09 8.30 23.62
CA THR A 148 25.99 8.75 24.67
C THR A 148 25.39 10.04 25.18
N VAL A 149 24.80 9.97 26.37
CA VAL A 149 24.41 11.15 27.14
C VAL A 149 25.62 12.07 27.13
N ASP A 150 25.51 13.22 26.47
CA ASP A 150 26.51 14.27 26.58
C ASP A 150 26.64 14.58 28.07
N LYS A 151 27.82 14.25 28.61
CA LYS A 151 28.17 14.46 30.01
C LYS A 151 28.26 15.96 30.26
N SER A 152 27.16 16.60 30.63
CA SER A 152 27.21 17.83 31.40
C SER A 152 27.03 17.49 32.88
N ALA A 153 28.03 17.89 33.65
CA ALA A 153 28.27 17.63 35.06
C ALA A 153 27.03 17.56 35.98
N ASP A 154 27.15 16.66 36.94
CA ASP A 154 26.35 16.45 38.15
C ASP A 154 25.02 15.65 38.08
N SER A 155 25.02 14.58 38.88
CA SER A 155 23.95 13.66 39.29
C SER A 155 23.72 12.39 38.43
N LYS A 156 24.00 11.24 39.06
CA LYS A 156 23.61 9.84 38.78
C LYS A 156 23.13 9.51 37.35
N THR A 157 23.92 8.73 36.62
CA THR A 157 23.54 8.08 35.35
C THR A 157 22.26 7.26 35.53
N GLN A 158 21.11 7.83 35.16
CA GLN A 158 19.85 7.12 35.14
C GLN A 158 19.76 6.39 33.80
N VAL A 159 19.95 5.08 33.81
CA VAL A 159 19.71 4.24 32.62
C VAL A 159 18.20 4.22 32.40
N VAL A 160 17.74 4.86 31.33
CA VAL A 160 16.33 4.89 30.92
C VAL A 160 16.20 3.98 29.70
N ALA A 161 15.17 3.12 29.65
CA ALA A 161 14.95 2.22 28.51
C ALA A 161 14.33 2.96 27.30
N MET A 162 13.60 4.04 27.54
CA MET A 162 12.96 4.87 26.52
C MET A 162 12.66 6.26 27.08
N CYS A 163 13.02 7.32 26.33
CA CYS A 163 12.55 8.67 26.64
C CYS A 163 12.07 9.45 25.40
N ILE A 164 10.99 10.19 25.56
CA ILE A 164 10.44 11.11 24.57
C ILE A 164 10.14 12.43 25.26
N HIS A 165 10.65 13.52 24.69
CA HIS A 165 10.45 14.86 25.22
C HIS A 165 9.95 15.81 24.13
N ASN A 166 8.78 16.41 24.38
CA ASN A 166 8.16 17.44 23.55
C ASN A 166 8.16 17.10 22.05
N ALA A 167 7.65 15.91 21.73
CA ALA A 167 7.57 15.40 20.36
C ALA A 167 6.13 15.42 19.85
N GLU A 168 5.96 15.77 18.58
CA GLU A 168 4.68 15.75 17.88
C GLU A 168 4.78 14.80 16.70
N PHE A 169 3.80 13.92 16.53
CA PHE A 169 3.77 12.91 15.48
C PHE A 169 2.56 13.06 14.58
N GLY A 170 2.75 12.73 13.30
CA GLY A 170 1.71 12.72 12.30
C GLY A 170 1.92 11.69 11.21
N PHE A 171 0.87 11.51 10.42
CA PHE A 171 0.91 10.70 9.20
C PHE A 171 0.78 11.60 7.98
N PRO A 172 1.47 11.29 6.87
CA PRO A 172 1.34 12.06 5.65
C PRO A 172 -0.10 12.01 5.14
N LEU A 173 -0.59 13.14 4.65
CA LEU A 173 -1.83 13.20 3.89
C LEU A 173 -1.48 12.88 2.45
N GLU A 174 -2.16 11.88 1.88
CA GLU A 174 -2.04 11.58 0.45
C GLU A 174 -2.34 12.86 -0.34
N SER A 175 -1.37 13.34 -1.11
CA SER A 175 -1.64 14.37 -2.11
C SER A 175 -2.48 13.71 -3.20
N ASP A 176 -3.57 14.35 -3.62
CA ASP A 176 -4.38 13.93 -4.78
C ASP A 176 -3.58 14.12 -6.10
N GLY A 177 -2.37 13.57 -6.18
CA GLY A 177 -1.45 13.60 -7.33
C GLY A 177 -1.75 12.51 -8.36
N GLY A 178 -2.98 12.01 -8.43
CA GLY A 178 -3.45 11.25 -9.59
C GLY A 178 -3.63 12.19 -10.79
N PRO A 179 -3.36 11.74 -12.04
CA PRO A 179 -3.50 12.59 -13.21
C PRO A 179 -4.90 13.20 -13.27
N GLU A 180 -4.92 14.52 -13.41
CA GLU A 180 -6.10 15.39 -13.38
C GLU A 180 -7.29 14.84 -14.18
N GLY A 181 -8.48 14.96 -13.57
CA GLY A 181 -9.72 15.10 -14.32
C GLY A 181 -10.84 14.13 -13.98
N VAL A 182 -11.45 14.24 -12.79
CA VAL A 182 -12.91 14.08 -12.61
C VAL A 182 -13.36 14.96 -11.44
N GLY A 183 -14.01 16.09 -11.74
CA GLY A 183 -14.61 16.96 -10.74
C GLY A 183 -15.73 16.26 -9.97
N LYS A 184 -15.66 16.30 -8.63
CA LYS A 184 -16.80 16.01 -7.75
C LYS A 184 -17.39 17.34 -7.27
N GLY A 185 -18.65 17.56 -7.64
CA GLY A 185 -19.42 18.76 -7.32
C GLY A 185 -19.74 18.88 -5.83
N LYS A 186 -19.66 20.11 -5.33
CA LYS A 186 -20.09 20.53 -3.99
C LYS A 186 -21.63 20.53 -3.91
N GLY A 187 -22.19 19.67 -3.06
CA GLY A 187 -23.59 19.73 -2.64
C GLY A 187 -23.75 20.57 -1.37
N ARG A 188 -24.32 21.77 -1.49
CA ARG A 188 -24.76 22.63 -0.38
C ARG A 188 -26.05 22.09 0.23
N GLY A 189 -26.10 21.91 1.55
CA GLY A 189 -27.33 21.68 2.32
C GLY A 189 -27.36 22.53 3.59
N LYS A 190 -28.21 23.56 3.62
CA LYS A 190 -28.51 24.39 4.81
C LYS A 190 -29.53 23.66 5.70
N GLY A 191 -29.34 23.71 7.02
CA GLY A 191 -30.35 23.37 8.03
C GLY A 191 -29.98 23.97 9.39
N ARG A 192 -30.96 24.59 10.08
CA ARG A 192 -30.79 25.68 11.05
C ARG A 192 -31.47 25.32 12.38
N GLY A 193 -30.84 25.64 13.51
CA GLY A 193 -31.45 25.79 14.87
C GLY A 193 -31.39 24.53 15.76
N LYS A 194 -31.26 24.58 17.09
CA LYS A 194 -31.28 25.65 18.11
C LYS A 194 -30.56 25.14 19.38
N ASN A 195 -29.98 26.08 20.14
CA ASN A 195 -29.44 25.95 21.51
C ASN A 195 -30.38 25.22 22.49
N THR A 196 -29.82 24.55 23.51
CA THR A 196 -29.86 25.00 24.93
C THR A 196 -29.19 24.01 25.90
N GLY A 197 -28.19 24.51 26.64
CA GLY A 197 -27.96 24.35 28.09
C GLY A 197 -28.04 22.99 28.78
N LYS A 198 -26.92 22.54 29.36
CA LYS A 198 -26.63 22.65 30.80
C LYS A 198 -25.38 21.86 31.16
N ARG A 199 -24.32 22.58 31.49
CA ARG A 199 -23.17 22.09 32.26
C ARG A 199 -23.69 21.68 33.65
N ARG A 200 -23.53 20.42 34.03
CA ARG A 200 -23.69 19.98 35.42
C ARG A 200 -22.35 19.50 35.95
N GLN A 201 -21.98 20.16 37.03
CA GLN A 201 -20.82 20.00 37.87
C GLN A 201 -21.19 19.05 39.02
N CYS A 202 -20.38 18.01 39.23
CA CYS A 202 -19.96 17.44 40.52
C CYS A 202 -19.23 16.11 40.22
N CYS A 203 -18.30 15.61 41.02
CA CYS A 203 -17.77 16.08 42.28
C CYS A 203 -16.40 15.40 42.48
N SER A 204 -15.55 16.10 43.22
CA SER A 204 -14.31 15.67 43.87
C SER A 204 -14.23 14.20 44.28
N CYS A 205 -13.07 13.56 44.05
CA CYS A 205 -12.40 12.70 45.03
C CYS A 205 -10.95 12.38 44.61
N LEU A 206 -10.03 12.58 45.56
CA LEU A 206 -8.66 12.07 45.70
C LEU A 206 -7.59 12.54 44.71
N ARG A 207 -6.92 13.62 45.13
CA ARG A 207 -5.52 13.88 44.83
C ARG A 207 -4.66 12.73 45.35
N ARG A 208 -3.94 12.06 44.44
CA ARG A 208 -2.64 11.47 44.73
C ARG A 208 -1.65 12.05 43.74
N THR A 209 -0.67 12.78 44.26
CA THR A 209 0.50 13.24 43.52
C THR A 209 1.34 12.03 43.17
N SER A 210 1.09 11.47 42.01
CA SER A 210 2.05 10.67 41.25
C SER A 210 2.35 11.47 40.00
N THR A 211 3.62 11.81 39.78
CA THR A 211 4.09 12.45 38.55
C THR A 211 3.96 11.45 37.40
N ALA A 212 2.73 11.27 36.92
CA ALA A 212 2.44 10.47 35.74
C ALA A 212 2.93 11.22 34.49
N PRO A 213 3.53 10.53 33.51
CA PRO A 213 3.87 11.14 32.22
C PRO A 213 2.59 11.70 31.59
N THR A 214 2.62 12.97 31.21
CA THR A 214 1.46 13.65 30.60
C THR A 214 1.53 13.46 29.09
N LEU A 215 0.62 12.66 28.56
CA LEU A 215 0.37 12.52 27.12
C LEU A 215 -0.82 13.40 26.79
N VAL A 216 -0.66 14.32 25.83
CA VAL A 216 -1.72 15.21 25.39
C VAL A 216 -2.20 14.73 24.02
N PHE A 217 -3.39 14.14 24.00
CA PHE A 217 -4.04 13.78 22.75
C PHE A 217 -4.81 14.99 22.21
N PRO A 218 -4.76 15.29 20.90
CA PRO A 218 -5.70 16.23 20.31
C PRO A 218 -7.14 15.76 20.59
N GLU A 219 -8.05 16.70 20.87
CA GLU A 219 -9.46 16.37 21.13
C GLU A 219 -10.05 15.54 19.98
N SER A 220 -10.88 14.56 20.35
CA SER A 220 -11.46 13.53 19.48
C SER A 220 -12.01 14.07 18.14
N ILE A 221 -11.68 13.36 17.06
CA ILE A 221 -12.03 13.60 15.65
C ILE A 221 -13.55 13.74 15.38
N ASP A 222 -14.42 13.37 16.33
CA ASP A 222 -15.86 13.22 16.07
C ASP A 222 -16.71 14.50 16.25
N LYS A 223 -16.12 15.66 16.58
CA LYS A 223 -16.87 16.93 16.73
C LYS A 223 -16.16 18.19 16.23
N ALA A 224 -15.25 18.07 15.27
CA ALA A 224 -14.73 19.24 14.59
C ALA A 224 -15.76 19.74 13.57
N SER A 225 -16.16 21.01 13.69
CA SER A 225 -16.82 21.77 12.64
C SER A 225 -16.03 21.65 11.33
N ASP A 226 -16.68 21.70 10.17
CA ASP A 226 -16.00 21.68 8.85
C ASP A 226 -14.93 22.78 8.70
N ASP A 227 -14.94 23.81 9.55
CA ASP A 227 -13.96 24.90 9.59
C ASP A 227 -12.70 24.61 10.44
N ASP A 228 -12.65 23.52 11.23
CA ASP A 228 -11.53 23.18 12.13
C ASP A 228 -10.63 22.05 11.60
N GLN A 229 -10.91 21.51 10.40
CA GLN A 229 -10.12 20.43 9.80
C GLN A 229 -8.66 20.84 9.48
N ASP A 230 -8.39 22.14 9.37
CA ASP A 230 -7.08 22.71 9.08
C ASP A 230 -6.16 22.82 10.33
N ALA A 231 -6.70 22.78 11.55
CA ALA A 231 -5.92 23.00 12.78
C ALA A 231 -4.91 21.88 13.09
N ASN A 232 -5.13 20.69 12.53
CA ASN A 232 -4.26 19.52 12.71
C ASN A 232 -3.40 19.21 11.48
N VAL A 233 -3.40 20.06 10.45
CA VAL A 233 -2.56 19.88 9.27
C VAL A 233 -1.28 20.68 9.44
N VAL A 234 -0.14 19.99 9.47
CA VAL A 234 1.19 20.61 9.54
C VAL A 234 1.87 20.43 8.19
N GLU A 235 2.24 21.53 7.55
CA GLU A 235 3.05 21.48 6.34
C GLU A 235 4.53 21.51 6.72
N VAL A 236 5.23 20.41 6.45
CA VAL A 236 6.68 20.30 6.69
C VAL A 236 7.37 20.44 5.33
N LYS A 237 8.23 21.45 5.20
CA LYS A 237 9.02 21.67 3.98
C LYS A 237 10.25 20.76 4.01
N ARG A 238 10.33 19.79 3.09
CA ARG A 238 11.52 18.96 2.88
C ARG A 238 11.92 19.05 1.40
N GLY A 239 13.19 19.35 1.13
CA GLY A 239 13.73 19.32 -0.23
C GLY A 239 13.08 20.28 -1.25
N GLY A 240 12.33 21.30 -0.80
CA GLY A 240 11.67 22.27 -1.68
C GLY A 240 10.17 22.04 -1.90
N GLU A 241 9.65 20.85 -1.58
CA GLU A 241 8.21 20.54 -1.60
C GLU A 241 7.63 20.47 -0.18
N GLY A 242 6.40 20.99 -0.02
CA GLY A 242 5.68 20.99 1.25
C GLY A 242 4.82 19.73 1.36
N VAL A 243 5.19 18.81 2.24
CA VAL A 243 4.36 17.63 2.53
C VAL A 243 3.42 17.99 3.67
N LYS A 244 2.13 17.73 3.47
CA LYS A 244 1.10 17.95 4.47
C LYS A 244 0.98 16.71 5.35
N PHE A 245 1.09 16.90 6.66
CA PHE A 245 0.91 15.84 7.64
C PHE A 245 -0.33 16.11 8.48
N LYS A 246 -1.10 15.07 8.78
CA LYS A 246 -2.12 15.12 9.81
C LYS A 246 -1.46 14.82 11.15
N ARG A 247 -1.42 15.81 12.04
CA ARG A 247 -1.00 15.67 13.43
C ARG A 247 -1.97 14.74 14.17
N VAL A 248 -1.42 13.72 14.83
CA VAL A 248 -2.21 12.70 15.55
C VAL A 248 -1.85 12.62 17.03
N LEU A 249 -0.59 12.89 17.39
CA LEU A 249 -0.10 12.67 18.75
C LEU A 249 0.85 13.78 19.19
N ARG A 250 0.72 14.24 20.44
CA ARG A 250 1.69 15.10 21.11
C ARG A 250 2.12 14.47 22.45
N VAL A 251 3.43 14.34 22.62
CA VAL A 251 4.06 13.74 23.79
C VAL A 251 4.94 14.78 24.47
N ASP A 252 4.48 15.34 25.59
CA ASP A 252 5.26 16.35 26.32
C ASP A 252 6.43 15.69 27.07
N LYS A 253 6.16 14.60 27.80
CA LYS A 253 7.19 13.82 28.50
C LYS A 253 6.76 12.37 28.72
N LEU A 254 7.56 11.43 28.23
CA LEU A 254 7.44 9.99 28.49
C LEU A 254 8.83 9.43 28.83
N GLU A 255 8.97 8.82 30.00
CA GLU A 255 10.21 8.15 30.45
C GLU A 255 9.85 6.77 30.99
N VAL A 256 10.53 5.73 30.52
CA VAL A 256 10.33 4.35 30.97
C VAL A 256 11.63 3.78 31.51
N ALA A 257 11.61 3.33 32.76
CA ALA A 257 12.76 2.69 33.40
C ALA A 257 12.95 1.24 32.89
N PRO A 258 14.21 0.76 32.81
CA PRO A 258 14.49 -0.63 32.44
C PRO A 258 13.92 -1.61 33.48
N GLY A 259 13.45 -2.77 33.00
CA GLY A 259 12.88 -3.83 33.84
C GLY A 259 11.48 -3.54 34.39
N GLY A 260 10.83 -2.45 33.97
CA GLY A 260 9.46 -2.10 34.36
C GLY A 260 8.40 -2.55 33.36
N LEU A 261 7.18 -2.80 33.85
CA LEU A 261 5.98 -2.98 33.02
C LEU A 261 5.19 -1.67 32.99
N THR A 262 5.07 -1.07 31.80
CA THR A 262 4.28 0.15 31.59
C THR A 262 2.97 -0.18 30.89
N ILE A 263 1.85 0.29 31.44
CA ILE A 263 0.50 0.07 30.89
C ILE A 263 -0.03 1.39 30.34
N VAL A 264 -0.45 1.40 29.07
CA VAL A 264 -1.09 2.56 28.43
C VAL A 264 -2.60 2.36 28.40
N VAL A 265 -3.36 3.29 29.00
CA VAL A 265 -4.82 3.23 29.09
C VAL A 265 -5.44 4.50 28.51
N GLY A 266 -6.55 4.36 27.80
CA GLY A 266 -7.28 5.49 27.24
C GLY A 266 -8.51 5.06 26.42
N PRO A 267 -9.46 5.98 26.14
CA PRO A 267 -10.67 5.68 25.38
C PRO A 267 -10.37 5.25 23.93
N VAL A 268 -11.36 4.67 23.23
CA VAL A 268 -11.22 4.34 21.80
C VAL A 268 -10.94 5.62 21.01
N GLY A 269 -10.01 5.56 20.04
CA GLY A 269 -9.59 6.72 19.26
C GLY A 269 -8.59 7.65 19.95
N SER A 270 -8.16 7.35 21.18
CA SER A 270 -7.18 8.17 21.91
C SER A 270 -5.73 8.03 21.42
N GLY A 271 -5.46 7.54 20.21
CA GLY A 271 -4.10 7.44 19.68
C GLY A 271 -3.17 6.40 20.35
N LYS A 272 -3.68 5.39 21.06
CA LYS A 272 -2.85 4.33 21.68
C LYS A 272 -2.00 3.58 20.66
N SER A 273 -2.61 3.12 19.56
CA SER A 273 -1.89 2.45 18.48
C SER A 273 -0.95 3.42 17.75
N SER A 274 -1.34 4.70 17.64
CA SER A 274 -0.48 5.75 17.07
C SER A 274 0.75 6.04 17.92
N LEU A 275 0.68 5.89 19.25
CA LEU A 275 1.85 5.96 20.13
C LEU A 275 2.83 4.82 19.83
N LEU A 276 2.34 3.59 19.62
CA LEU A 276 3.20 2.46 19.24
C LEU A 276 3.81 2.67 17.85
N ALA A 277 3.03 3.16 16.88
CA ALA A 277 3.53 3.50 15.55
C ALA A 277 4.62 4.59 15.61
N ALA A 278 4.43 5.60 16.45
CA ALA A 278 5.45 6.62 16.70
C ALA A 278 6.72 6.02 17.31
N LEU A 279 6.59 5.09 18.26
CA LEU A 279 7.73 4.39 18.86
C LEU A 279 8.51 3.54 17.86
N LEU A 280 7.81 2.82 16.98
CA LEU A 280 8.39 2.00 15.92
C LEU A 280 9.04 2.83 14.79
N GLY A 281 8.65 4.10 14.66
CA GLY A 281 9.15 5.00 13.60
C GLY A 281 8.24 5.09 12.39
N ASP A 282 7.09 4.41 12.39
CA ASP A 282 6.10 4.47 11.31
C ASP A 282 5.36 5.82 11.25
N ALA A 283 5.20 6.48 12.42
CA ALA A 283 4.67 7.84 12.46
C ALA A 283 5.81 8.86 12.46
N GLU A 284 5.73 9.84 11.57
CA GLU A 284 6.76 10.85 11.40
C GLU A 284 6.71 11.91 12.49
N GLU A 285 7.88 12.34 12.96
CA GLU A 285 8.02 13.46 13.88
C GLU A 285 7.92 14.78 13.12
N LEU A 286 6.98 15.64 13.52
CA LEU A 286 6.62 16.89 12.82
C LEU A 286 7.45 18.09 13.27
N CYS A 287 8.05 18.03 14.46
CA CYS A 287 8.92 19.08 14.99
C CYS A 287 10.37 18.62 14.95
N ASP A 288 11.27 19.44 14.40
CA ASP A 288 12.73 19.22 14.43
C ASP A 288 13.30 19.53 15.82
N THR A 289 12.72 18.93 16.85
CA THR A 289 13.36 18.86 18.16
C THR A 289 14.27 17.65 18.11
N ARG A 290 15.59 17.88 18.03
CA ARG A 290 16.65 16.86 18.16
C ARG A 290 16.67 16.15 19.55
N ARG A 291 15.51 15.87 20.15
CA ARG A 291 15.33 15.31 21.50
C ARG A 291 14.46 14.05 21.51
N ARG A 292 14.36 13.34 20.39
CA ARG A 292 13.96 11.93 20.41
C ARG A 292 15.18 11.11 20.82
N MET A 293 15.24 10.71 22.10
CA MET A 293 16.24 9.79 22.62
C MET A 293 15.59 8.44 22.92
N LEU A 294 15.54 7.57 21.92
CA LEU A 294 15.44 6.14 22.22
C LEU A 294 16.81 5.70 22.75
N SER A 295 17.01 5.76 24.07
CA SER A 295 18.21 5.21 24.68
C SER A 295 18.11 3.68 24.64
N GLY A 296 18.63 3.09 23.56
CA GLY A 296 18.72 1.65 23.43
C GLY A 296 19.09 1.22 22.02
N ASN A 297 20.31 0.74 21.84
CA ASN A 297 20.70 -0.16 20.73
C ASN A 297 20.02 -1.53 20.90
N GLY A 298 18.70 -1.56 21.13
CA GLY A 298 17.97 -2.74 21.56
C GLY A 298 17.06 -3.30 20.47
N CYS A 299 16.95 -4.63 20.43
CA CYS A 299 15.89 -5.31 19.70
C CYS A 299 14.52 -4.90 20.28
N VAL A 300 13.57 -4.57 19.40
CA VAL A 300 12.18 -4.26 19.76
C VAL A 300 11.29 -5.39 19.27
N ALA A 301 10.45 -5.94 20.15
CA ALA A 301 9.39 -6.88 19.78
C ALA A 301 8.05 -6.14 19.69
N TYR A 302 7.25 -6.46 18.67
CA TYR A 302 5.95 -5.84 18.43
C TYR A 302 4.87 -6.89 18.16
N CYS A 303 3.71 -6.70 18.78
CA CYS A 303 2.50 -7.48 18.52
C CYS A 303 1.40 -6.52 18.07
N ALA A 304 0.95 -6.66 16.83
CA ALA A 304 -0.06 -5.78 16.24
C ALA A 304 -1.47 -6.10 16.76
N GLN A 305 -2.36 -5.11 16.71
CA GLN A 305 -3.78 -5.28 17.07
C GLN A 305 -4.50 -6.29 16.16
N VAL A 306 -4.16 -6.28 14.86
CA VAL A 306 -4.58 -7.30 13.90
C VAL A 306 -3.40 -8.23 13.70
N PRO A 307 -3.50 -9.51 14.11
CA PRO A 307 -2.40 -10.44 13.96
C PRO A 307 -2.10 -10.67 12.48
N TRP A 308 -0.82 -10.69 12.13
CA TRP A 308 -0.35 -11.08 10.80
C TRP A 308 0.30 -12.45 10.92
N ILE A 309 -0.21 -13.41 10.14
CA ILE A 309 0.26 -14.80 10.14
C ILE A 309 0.82 -15.09 8.75
N ILE A 310 2.07 -15.58 8.71
CA ILE A 310 2.75 -15.97 7.48
C ILE A 310 2.23 -17.34 7.06
N ASN A 311 2.12 -17.57 5.75
CA ASN A 311 1.81 -18.88 5.15
C ASN A 311 2.93 -19.89 5.42
N ALA A 312 2.86 -20.53 6.59
CA ALA A 312 3.90 -21.38 7.16
C ALA A 312 3.29 -22.27 8.27
N THR A 313 4.08 -23.17 8.86
CA THR A 313 3.59 -23.95 10.01
C THR A 313 3.37 -23.05 11.24
N VAL A 314 2.58 -23.51 12.22
CA VAL A 314 2.42 -22.79 13.50
C VAL A 314 3.77 -22.58 14.17
N GLN A 315 4.60 -23.64 14.20
CA GLN A 315 5.93 -23.60 14.76
C GLN A 315 6.80 -22.53 14.10
N GLN A 316 6.76 -22.42 12.76
CA GLN A 316 7.51 -21.41 12.02
C GLN A 316 7.02 -19.98 12.33
N ASN A 317 5.71 -19.78 12.45
CA ASN A 317 5.14 -18.49 12.82
C ASN A 317 5.54 -18.07 14.25
N VAL A 318 5.60 -19.01 15.20
CA VAL A 318 6.04 -18.73 16.59
C VAL A 318 7.54 -18.47 16.67
N ARG A 319 8.35 -19.21 15.91
CA ARG A 319 9.82 -19.05 15.90
C ARG A 319 10.31 -17.87 15.08
N TYR A 320 9.50 -17.37 14.15
CA TYR A 320 9.70 -16.17 13.33
C TYR A 320 11.17 -15.89 12.97
N ALA A 321 11.64 -16.43 11.85
CA ALA A 321 12.98 -16.20 11.28
C ALA A 321 14.18 -16.51 12.20
N LEU A 322 13.99 -17.24 13.31
CA LEU A 322 15.07 -18.01 13.91
C LEU A 322 15.43 -19.13 12.93
N ASP A 323 16.34 -18.84 11.99
CA ASP A 323 16.90 -19.79 11.05
C ASP A 323 17.69 -20.85 11.84
N THR A 324 16.98 -21.89 12.30
CA THR A 324 17.55 -23.07 12.94
C THR A 324 18.63 -23.76 12.09
N GLU A 325 18.70 -23.44 10.79
CA GLU A 325 19.71 -23.96 9.85
C GLU A 325 21.09 -23.31 9.99
N GLN A 326 21.18 -22.09 10.52
CA GLN A 326 22.45 -21.33 10.56
C GLN A 326 23.24 -21.52 11.86
N ASP A 327 22.59 -21.93 12.97
CA ASP A 327 23.28 -22.17 14.25
C ASP A 327 22.65 -23.33 15.06
N PRO A 328 23.24 -24.54 15.03
CA PRO A 328 22.75 -25.72 15.75
C PRO A 328 22.73 -25.55 17.28
N ALA A 329 23.50 -24.62 17.86
CA ALA A 329 23.50 -24.36 19.29
C ALA A 329 22.23 -23.61 19.73
N LEU A 330 21.75 -22.66 18.91
CA LEU A 330 20.47 -21.98 19.12
C LEU A 330 19.28 -22.91 18.93
N ALA A 331 19.41 -23.96 18.12
CA ALA A 331 18.34 -24.93 17.88
C ALA A 331 17.97 -25.74 19.13
N ALA A 332 18.98 -26.19 19.89
CA ALA A 332 18.77 -26.99 21.10
C ALA A 332 18.25 -26.14 22.27
N GLU A 333 18.75 -24.92 22.45
CA GLU A 333 18.19 -23.95 23.43
C GLU A 333 16.79 -23.46 23.00
N GLY A 334 16.56 -23.35 21.69
CA GLY A 334 15.31 -22.94 21.08
C GLY A 334 14.16 -23.90 21.35
N GLU A 335 14.40 -25.21 21.45
CA GLU A 335 13.35 -26.20 21.74
C GLU A 335 12.83 -26.09 23.19
N GLY A 336 13.72 -25.88 24.15
CA GLY A 336 13.34 -25.64 25.55
C GLY A 336 12.60 -24.31 25.71
N TRP A 337 13.08 -23.26 25.03
CA TRP A 337 12.42 -21.97 24.99
C TRP A 337 11.03 -22.05 24.34
N TYR A 338 10.92 -22.74 23.20
CA TYR A 338 9.67 -22.91 22.46
C TYR A 338 8.60 -23.59 23.31
N ASN A 339 8.92 -24.72 23.95
CA ASN A 339 7.99 -25.40 24.84
C ASN A 339 7.60 -24.54 26.06
N THR A 340 8.54 -23.78 26.60
CA THR A 340 8.26 -22.84 27.71
C THR A 340 7.31 -21.72 27.26
N VAL A 341 7.47 -21.19 26.04
CA VAL A 341 6.59 -20.17 25.46
C VAL A 341 5.20 -20.74 25.21
N LEU A 342 5.09 -21.94 24.64
CA LEU A 342 3.80 -22.61 24.42
C LEU A 342 3.03 -22.83 25.71
N ASP A 343 3.73 -23.26 26.77
CA ASP A 343 3.13 -23.45 28.10
C ASP A 343 2.68 -22.11 28.72
N LYS A 344 3.55 -21.09 28.72
CA LYS A 344 3.21 -19.76 29.25
C LYS A 344 2.09 -19.05 28.48
N CYS A 345 2.00 -19.27 27.17
CA CYS A 345 0.92 -18.76 26.32
C CYS A 345 -0.32 -19.66 26.34
N CYS A 346 -0.30 -20.78 27.05
CA CYS A 346 -1.39 -21.76 27.14
C CYS A 346 -1.85 -22.32 25.78
N LEU A 347 -0.96 -22.36 24.79
CA LEU A 347 -1.31 -22.75 23.41
C LEU A 347 -1.42 -24.27 23.23
N ASN A 348 -0.93 -25.07 24.19
CA ASN A 348 -0.89 -26.54 24.10
C ASN A 348 -2.25 -27.19 23.86
N GLU A 349 -3.34 -26.69 24.45
CA GLU A 349 -4.68 -27.23 24.22
C GLU A 349 -5.22 -26.85 22.84
N ASP A 350 -4.94 -25.64 22.36
CA ASP A 350 -5.35 -25.19 21.03
C ASP A 350 -4.62 -25.97 19.92
N LEU A 351 -3.34 -26.28 20.13
CA LEU A 351 -2.55 -27.10 19.20
C LEU A 351 -3.14 -28.51 19.02
N LYS A 352 -3.73 -29.11 20.06
CA LYS A 352 -4.39 -30.43 19.96
C LYS A 352 -5.63 -30.41 19.06
N LEU A 353 -6.27 -29.24 18.88
CA LEU A 353 -7.41 -29.10 17.99
C LEU A 353 -7.00 -29.09 16.52
N LEU A 354 -5.73 -28.81 16.23
CA LEU A 354 -5.21 -28.78 14.88
C LEU A 354 -4.84 -30.21 14.40
N PRO A 355 -5.19 -30.59 13.16
CA PRO A 355 -4.99 -31.95 12.67
C PRO A 355 -3.51 -32.38 12.61
N GLY A 356 -2.59 -31.43 12.47
CA GLY A 356 -1.14 -31.67 12.48
C GLY A 356 -0.43 -31.05 13.69
N GLY A 357 -1.15 -30.69 14.74
CA GLY A 357 -0.56 -29.97 15.87
C GLY A 357 0.11 -28.66 15.43
N ASP A 358 1.34 -28.44 15.89
CA ASP A 358 2.15 -27.27 15.55
C ASP A 358 2.77 -27.31 14.14
N GLN A 359 2.76 -28.48 13.49
CA GLN A 359 3.16 -28.64 12.08
C GLN A 359 2.04 -28.29 11.10
N THR A 360 0.86 -27.92 11.60
CA THR A 360 -0.25 -27.49 10.74
C THR A 360 0.11 -26.19 10.03
N GLU A 361 -0.05 -26.16 8.71
CA GLU A 361 0.07 -24.93 7.91
C GLU A 361 -1.07 -23.97 8.26
N ILE A 362 -0.72 -22.74 8.67
CA ILE A 362 -1.65 -21.64 8.93
C ILE A 362 -1.28 -20.45 8.05
N GLY A 363 -2.28 -19.67 7.64
CA GLY A 363 -2.12 -18.47 6.82
C GLY A 363 -3.27 -18.30 5.82
N GLU A 364 -3.23 -17.22 5.03
CA GLU A 364 -4.16 -17.03 3.92
C GLU A 364 -3.80 -17.98 2.76
N ARG A 365 -4.71 -18.90 2.43
CA ARG A 365 -4.67 -19.67 1.17
C ARG A 365 -5.36 -18.94 0.04
#